data_AF-A0A5C9EFF5-F1
#
_entry.id   AF-A0A5C9EFF5-F1
#
_cell.length_a   1.000
_cell.length_b   1.000
_cell.length_c   1.000
_cell.angle_alpha   90.00
_cell.angle_beta   90.00
_cell.angle_gamma   90.00
#
_symmetry.space_group_name_H-M   'P 1'
#
loop_
_entity.id
_entity.type
_entity.pdbx_description
1 polymer ?
#
loop_
_entity_poly.entity_id
_entity_poly.type
_entity_poly.pdbx_seq_one_letter_code
_entity_poly.pdbx_strand_id
1 'polypeptide(L)'
;MSSNLTKLEFINELYKLLDQGNYKTKTSEFKTILTQMKSKLDGLTIADYQGDYPTFIEPVYLYPNISIGDTVLLGPNVFIDEDCKLGNFTELSNSILCKNVETQKLVKLNNCIVDKDIVLPSEFKAENCLVTKNEKGNLAKIEF
;
A
#
# COMPACT_ATOMS: atom_id res chain seq x y z
N MET A 1 16.46 -21.96 12.71
CA MET A 1 17.00 -20.93 11.82
C MET A 1 15.83 -20.34 11.04
N SER A 2 15.27 -19.25 11.56
CA SER A 2 14.19 -18.52 10.89
C SER A 2 14.79 -17.88 9.65
N SER A 3 14.33 -18.27 8.46
CA SER A 3 14.75 -17.61 7.22
C SER A 3 14.36 -16.14 7.32
N ASN A 4 15.36 -15.28 7.49
CA ASN A 4 15.22 -13.85 7.32
C ASN A 4 14.86 -13.59 5.86
N LEU A 5 13.55 -13.63 5.56
CA LEU A 5 13.06 -13.09 4.32
C LEU A 5 13.24 -11.56 4.39
N THR A 6 14.16 -11.04 3.60
CA THR A 6 14.41 -9.63 3.28
C THR A 6 13.12 -8.88 2.93
N LYS A 7 13.12 -7.55 3.12
CA LYS A 7 12.00 -6.64 2.74
C LYS A 7 11.53 -6.85 1.29
N LEU A 8 12.42 -7.29 0.39
CA LEU A 8 12.15 -7.54 -1.01
C LEU A 8 11.32 -8.82 -1.26
N GLU A 9 11.35 -9.80 -0.36
CA GLU A 9 10.72 -11.11 -0.61
C GLU A 9 9.20 -11.09 -0.46
N PHE A 10 8.63 -10.39 0.53
CA PHE A 10 7.17 -10.32 0.65
C PHE A 10 6.54 -9.48 -0.47
N ILE A 11 7.26 -8.48 -0.97
CA ILE A 11 6.84 -7.69 -2.14
C ILE A 11 6.86 -8.55 -3.40
N ASN A 12 7.92 -9.33 -3.62
CA ASN A 12 7.96 -10.28 -4.74
C ASN A 12 6.85 -11.33 -4.65
N GLU A 13 6.52 -11.81 -3.44
CA GLU A 13 5.39 -12.72 -3.21
C GLU A 13 4.05 -12.04 -3.53
N LEU A 14 3.87 -10.79 -3.10
CA LEU A 14 2.69 -9.99 -3.41
C LEU A 14 2.49 -9.81 -4.92
N TYR A 15 3.52 -9.40 -5.65
CA TYR A 15 3.40 -9.22 -7.11
C TYR A 15 3.09 -10.52 -7.83
N LYS A 16 3.72 -11.63 -7.43
CA LYS A 16 3.36 -12.96 -7.97
C LYS A 16 1.89 -13.29 -7.71
N LEU A 17 1.38 -12.97 -6.52
CA LEU A 17 -0.01 -13.21 -6.16
C LEU A 17 -0.98 -12.35 -7.00
N LEU A 18 -0.63 -11.08 -7.22
CA LEU A 18 -1.40 -10.13 -8.03
C LEU A 18 -1.43 -10.53 -9.52
N ASP A 19 -0.30 -10.96 -10.08
CA ASP A 19 -0.20 -11.34 -11.50
C ASP A 19 -0.96 -12.63 -11.84
N GLN A 20 -1.19 -13.50 -10.85
CA GLN A 20 -1.98 -14.72 -11.05
C GLN A 20 -3.50 -14.47 -11.11
N GLY A 21 -3.99 -13.28 -10.76
CA GLY A 21 -5.43 -13.00 -10.72
C GLY A 21 -6.22 -13.86 -9.70
N ASN A 22 -7.53 -14.00 -9.92
CA ASN A 22 -8.46 -14.79 -9.10
C ASN A 22 -8.47 -14.41 -7.60
N TYR A 23 -8.41 -13.11 -7.33
CA TYR A 23 -8.20 -12.57 -5.98
C TYR A 23 -9.23 -13.01 -4.93
N LYS A 24 -10.47 -13.30 -5.33
CA LYS A 24 -11.52 -13.76 -4.42
C LYS A 24 -11.19 -15.09 -3.74
N THR A 25 -10.40 -15.94 -4.37
CA THR A 25 -9.99 -17.23 -3.79
C THR A 25 -8.69 -17.14 -3.00
N LYS A 26 -8.09 -15.94 -2.89
CA LYS A 26 -6.72 -15.71 -2.38
C LYS A 26 -6.66 -14.71 -1.22
N THR A 27 -7.79 -14.47 -0.58
CA THR A 27 -7.92 -13.45 0.47
C THR A 27 -7.05 -13.77 1.69
N SER A 28 -6.89 -15.06 2.02
CA SER A 28 -6.01 -15.54 3.10
C SER A 28 -4.53 -15.26 2.84
N GLU A 29 -4.11 -15.36 1.58
CA GLU A 29 -2.75 -15.09 1.14
C GLU A 29 -2.45 -13.59 1.24
N PHE A 30 -3.37 -12.71 0.83
CA PHE A 30 -3.23 -11.27 1.04
C PHE A 30 -3.16 -10.89 2.52
N LYS A 31 -3.99 -11.51 3.38
CA LYS A 31 -3.88 -11.37 4.84
C LYS A 31 -2.52 -11.79 5.37
N THR A 32 -1.97 -12.87 4.81
CA THR A 32 -0.63 -13.37 5.16
C THR A 32 0.43 -12.35 4.77
N ILE A 33 0.37 -11.77 3.57
CA ILE A 33 1.26 -10.68 3.14
C ILE A 33 1.22 -9.49 4.09
N LEU A 34 0.03 -8.99 4.45
CA LEU A 34 -0.10 -7.88 5.42
C LEU A 34 0.47 -8.23 6.79
N THR A 35 0.29 -9.47 7.24
CA THR A 35 0.85 -9.95 8.52
C THR A 35 2.37 -10.01 8.46
N GLN A 36 2.94 -10.53 7.36
CA GLN A 36 4.38 -10.54 7.14
C GLN A 36 4.96 -9.14 7.07
N MET A 37 4.29 -8.20 6.40
CA MET A 37 4.72 -6.80 6.35
C MET A 37 4.83 -6.22 7.77
N LYS A 38 3.78 -6.36 8.59
CA LYS A 38 3.75 -5.84 9.96
C LYS A 38 4.85 -6.42 10.86
N SER A 39 5.26 -7.67 10.64
CA SER A 39 6.31 -8.31 11.44
C SER A 39 7.73 -8.04 10.93
N LYS A 40 7.88 -7.63 9.66
CA LYS A 40 9.18 -7.45 9.00
C LYS A 40 9.55 -5.98 8.76
N LEU A 41 8.58 -5.07 8.73
CA LEU A 41 8.85 -3.65 8.65
C LEU A 41 9.28 -3.12 10.02
N ASP A 42 10.35 -2.35 10.00
CA ASP A 42 10.96 -1.73 11.17
C ASP A 42 11.46 -0.32 10.81
N GLY A 43 11.31 0.60 11.76
CA GLY A 43 11.79 1.97 11.63
C GLY A 43 11.16 2.78 10.51
N LEU A 44 11.83 3.88 10.16
CA LEU A 44 11.52 4.72 9.02
C LEU A 44 12.57 4.50 7.93
N THR A 45 12.15 4.19 6.71
CA THR A 45 13.03 4.20 5.54
C THR A 45 12.40 5.02 4.44
N ILE A 46 13.12 6.05 4.02
CA ILE A 46 12.69 6.99 2.99
C ILE A 46 13.82 7.04 1.97
N ALA A 47 13.56 6.60 0.74
CA ALA A 47 14.52 6.75 -0.35
C ALA A 47 14.62 8.22 -0.76
N ASP A 48 13.54 8.78 -1.33
CA ASP A 48 13.39 10.19 -1.67
C ASP A 48 11.88 10.50 -1.83
N TYR A 49 11.41 11.68 -1.38
CA TYR A 49 10.04 12.14 -1.65
C TYR A 49 9.98 13.66 -1.87
N GLN A 50 8.93 14.11 -2.56
CA GLN A 50 8.57 15.53 -2.70
C GLN A 50 7.28 15.82 -1.91
N GLY A 51 7.29 16.77 -0.97
CA GLY A 51 6.10 17.15 -0.22
C GLY A 51 6.37 18.01 1.02
N ASP A 52 5.34 18.70 1.51
CA ASP A 52 5.41 19.56 2.69
C ASP A 52 4.74 18.91 3.91
N TYR A 53 5.50 18.80 5.01
CA TYR A 53 5.05 18.38 6.34
C TYR A 53 4.31 17.02 6.46
N PRO A 54 4.77 15.92 5.86
CA PRO A 54 4.19 14.61 6.15
C PRO A 54 4.45 14.19 7.60
N THR A 55 3.48 13.50 8.19
CA THR A 55 3.64 12.84 9.50
C THR A 55 3.81 11.34 9.30
N PHE A 56 4.88 10.79 9.84
CA PHE A 56 5.17 9.35 9.81
C PHE A 56 5.02 8.75 11.21
N ILE A 57 4.22 7.69 11.32
CA ILE A 57 4.14 6.82 12.49
C ILE A 57 4.80 5.51 12.10
N GLU A 58 5.97 5.22 12.66
CA GLU A 58 6.73 4.03 12.27
C GLU A 58 5.97 2.72 12.54
N PRO A 59 6.21 1.66 11.72
CA PRO A 59 7.14 1.65 10.61
C PRO A 59 6.53 2.16 9.29
N VAL A 60 7.33 2.89 8.51
CA VAL A 60 6.96 3.41 7.18
C VAL A 60 8.12 3.21 6.21
N TYR A 61 7.82 2.68 5.03
CA TYR A 61 8.80 2.43 3.98
C TYR A 61 8.34 3.05 2.67
N LEU A 62 9.16 3.96 2.13
CA LEU A 62 8.93 4.65 0.86
C LEU A 62 10.05 4.30 -0.12
N TYR A 63 9.67 3.69 -1.25
CA TYR A 63 10.58 3.51 -2.40
C TYR A 63 10.86 4.84 -3.11
N PRO A 64 11.73 4.88 -4.13
CA PRO A 64 11.99 6.12 -4.87
C PRO A 64 10.78 6.73 -5.58
N ASN A 65 10.88 8.01 -5.93
CA ASN A 65 9.93 8.77 -6.75
C ASN A 65 8.52 8.95 -6.14
N ILE A 66 8.42 9.06 -4.82
CA ILE A 66 7.12 9.29 -4.17
C ILE A 66 6.81 10.78 -4.12
N SER A 67 5.63 11.16 -4.62
CA SER A 67 5.07 12.50 -4.37
C SER A 67 4.10 12.42 -3.20
N ILE A 68 4.26 13.29 -2.22
CA ILE A 68 3.42 13.35 -1.02
C ILE A 68 2.78 14.74 -0.95
N GLY A 69 1.46 14.80 -0.98
CA GLY A 69 0.71 16.03 -0.81
C GLY A 69 0.73 16.54 0.63
N ASP A 70 0.07 17.67 0.86
CA ASP A 70 0.09 18.34 2.15
C ASP A 70 -0.67 17.53 3.21
N THR A 71 -0.18 17.57 4.46
CA THR A 71 -0.87 16.99 5.63
C THR A 71 -1.16 15.49 5.46
N VAL A 72 -0.26 14.75 4.82
CA VAL A 72 -0.35 13.29 4.71
C VAL A 72 0.11 12.63 6.01
N LEU A 73 -0.65 11.63 6.47
CA LEU A 73 -0.32 10.80 7.61
C LEU A 73 -0.10 9.36 7.15
N LEU A 74 1.12 8.85 7.32
CA LEU A 74 1.44 7.45 7.05
C LEU A 74 1.82 6.74 8.32
N GLY A 75 1.14 5.64 8.61
CA GLY A 75 1.53 4.70 9.65
C GLY A 75 0.42 4.33 10.64
N PRO A 76 0.69 3.31 11.48
CA PRO A 76 1.87 2.44 11.43
C PRO A 76 1.80 1.43 10.28
N ASN A 77 2.91 0.77 9.98
CA ASN A 77 3.02 -0.34 9.03
C ASN A 77 2.56 0.01 7.61
N VAL A 78 3.20 1.02 7.02
CA VAL A 78 2.91 1.45 5.64
C VAL A 78 4.08 1.12 4.73
N PHE A 79 3.77 0.50 3.60
CA PHE A 79 4.71 0.30 2.50
C PHE A 79 4.17 1.00 1.25
N ILE A 80 5.00 1.81 0.61
CA ILE A 80 4.67 2.47 -0.65
C ILE A 80 5.78 2.15 -1.66
N ASP A 81 5.40 1.49 -2.74
CA ASP A 81 6.30 1.16 -3.85
C ASP A 81 6.53 2.37 -4.77
N GLU A 82 7.44 2.23 -5.72
CA GLU A 82 7.90 3.27 -6.62
C GLU A 82 6.76 4.02 -7.34
N ASP A 83 7.06 5.27 -7.69
CA ASP A 83 6.27 6.11 -8.59
C ASP A 83 4.83 6.39 -8.09
N CYS A 84 4.58 6.26 -6.79
CA CYS A 84 3.29 6.59 -6.20
C CYS A 84 3.12 8.10 -5.93
N LYS A 85 1.87 8.57 -5.98
CA LYS A 85 1.51 9.96 -5.63
C LYS A 85 0.39 9.97 -4.61
N LEU A 86 0.61 10.63 -3.48
CA LEU A 86 -0.39 10.78 -2.45
C LEU A 86 -0.99 12.17 -2.51
N GLY A 87 -2.30 12.27 -2.67
CA GLY A 87 -3.04 13.52 -2.58
C GLY A 87 -3.11 14.05 -1.15
N ASN A 88 -3.39 15.34 -1.01
CA ASN A 88 -3.46 16.02 0.28
C ASN A 88 -4.44 15.32 1.25
N PHE A 89 -4.10 15.33 2.53
CA PHE A 89 -4.91 14.73 3.60
C PHE A 89 -5.12 13.21 3.44
N THR A 90 -4.20 12.52 2.76
CA THR A 90 -4.23 11.05 2.70
C THR A 90 -3.78 10.47 4.03
N GLU A 91 -4.51 9.49 4.54
CA GLU A 91 -4.22 8.76 5.77
C GLU A 91 -4.09 7.26 5.45
N LEU A 92 -2.88 6.70 5.61
CA LEU A 92 -2.64 5.28 5.39
C LEU A 92 -2.17 4.62 6.67
N SER A 93 -2.72 3.45 6.99
CA SER A 93 -2.23 2.61 8.08
C SER A 93 -2.34 1.14 7.69
N ASN A 94 -1.38 0.33 8.14
CA ASN A 94 -1.35 -1.12 7.91
C ASN A 94 -1.48 -1.51 6.43
N SER A 95 -1.03 -0.67 5.50
CA SER A 95 -1.38 -0.78 4.10
C SER A 95 -0.17 -0.82 3.17
N ILE A 96 -0.36 -1.49 2.03
CA ILE A 96 0.60 -1.57 0.93
C ILE A 96 0.01 -0.83 -0.27
N LEU A 97 0.75 0.13 -0.82
CA LEU A 97 0.49 0.66 -2.16
C LEU A 97 1.53 0.07 -3.12
N CYS A 98 1.06 -0.67 -4.13
CA CYS A 98 1.91 -1.15 -5.21
C CYS A 98 2.30 -0.01 -6.16
N LYS A 99 3.17 -0.32 -7.12
CA LYS A 99 3.76 0.63 -8.06
C LYS A 99 2.71 1.46 -8.78
N ASN A 100 3.02 2.75 -8.97
CA ASN A 100 2.21 3.69 -9.75
C ASN A 100 0.76 3.82 -9.23
N VAL A 101 0.59 3.80 -7.90
CA VAL A 101 -0.69 4.13 -7.26
C VAL A 101 -0.78 5.63 -7.03
N GLU A 102 -1.92 6.21 -7.39
CA GLU A 102 -2.22 7.62 -7.12
C GLU A 102 -3.42 7.72 -6.18
N THR A 103 -3.32 8.50 -5.11
CA THR A 103 -4.46 8.91 -4.30
C THR A 103 -4.83 10.34 -4.63
N GLN A 104 -6.12 10.63 -4.76
CA GLN A 104 -6.60 12.00 -4.71
C GLN A 104 -6.72 12.47 -3.25
N LYS A 105 -7.48 13.54 -2.98
CA LYS A 105 -7.56 14.16 -1.66
C LYS A 105 -8.39 13.31 -0.69
N LEU A 106 -8.08 13.37 0.60
CA LEU A 106 -8.89 12.79 1.69
C LEU A 106 -9.08 11.26 1.60
N VAL A 107 -8.13 10.55 1.00
CA VAL A 107 -8.15 9.08 0.94
C VAL A 107 -7.75 8.49 2.29
N LYS A 108 -8.50 7.50 2.78
CA LYS A 108 -8.20 6.79 4.03
C LYS A 108 -8.18 5.29 3.85
N LEU A 109 -7.03 4.66 4.12
CA LEU A 109 -6.88 3.21 4.04
C LEU A 109 -6.40 2.64 5.38
N ASN A 110 -7.04 1.57 5.81
CA ASN A 110 -6.57 0.77 6.94
C ASN A 110 -6.52 -0.72 6.56
N ASN A 111 -5.36 -1.36 6.72
CA ASN A 111 -5.22 -2.79 6.46
C ASN A 111 -5.59 -3.17 5.01
N CYS A 112 -5.14 -2.39 4.04
CA CYS A 112 -5.43 -2.58 2.62
C CYS A 112 -4.19 -2.92 1.81
N ILE A 113 -4.41 -3.58 0.67
CA ILE A 113 -3.44 -3.66 -0.42
C ILE A 113 -4.06 -2.94 -1.62
N VAL A 114 -3.31 -2.06 -2.27
CA VAL A 114 -3.75 -1.41 -3.51
C VAL A 114 -2.87 -1.92 -4.64
N ASP A 115 -3.51 -2.53 -5.64
CA ASP A 115 -2.87 -3.09 -6.83
C ASP A 115 -2.17 -2.01 -7.68
N LYS A 116 -1.31 -2.42 -8.59
CA LYS A 116 -0.57 -1.51 -9.48
C LYS A 116 -1.51 -0.69 -10.37
N ASP A 117 -1.09 0.51 -10.73
CA ASP A 117 -1.79 1.38 -11.69
C ASP A 117 -3.22 1.75 -11.27
N ILE A 118 -3.46 1.87 -9.96
CA ILE A 118 -4.74 2.26 -9.38
C ILE A 118 -4.74 3.75 -9.03
N VAL A 119 -5.80 4.45 -9.45
CA VAL A 119 -6.10 5.81 -9.01
C VAL A 119 -7.28 5.75 -8.04
N LEU A 120 -7.03 6.12 -6.78
CA LEU A 120 -8.07 6.22 -5.75
C LEU A 120 -8.72 7.60 -5.82
N PRO A 121 -10.05 7.68 -6.00
CA PRO A 121 -10.75 8.96 -6.09
C PRO A 121 -10.76 9.71 -4.76
N SER A 122 -11.11 11.00 -4.79
CA SER A 122 -11.19 11.80 -3.57
C SER A 122 -12.18 11.20 -2.58
N GLU A 123 -11.86 11.30 -1.28
CA GLU A 123 -12.66 10.75 -0.17
C GLU A 123 -12.81 9.22 -0.18
N PHE A 124 -12.02 8.50 -1.00
CA PHE A 124 -12.05 7.04 -1.00
C PHE A 124 -11.62 6.48 0.34
N LYS A 125 -12.47 5.64 0.93
CA LYS A 125 -12.19 4.96 2.20
C LYS A 125 -12.28 3.46 2.00
N ALA A 126 -11.32 2.72 2.52
CA ALA A 126 -11.36 1.27 2.51
C ALA A 126 -10.66 0.69 3.73
N GLU A 127 -11.13 -0.49 4.13
CA GLU A 127 -10.56 -1.24 5.23
C GLU A 127 -10.60 -2.73 4.92
N ASN A 128 -9.56 -3.47 5.32
CA ASN A 128 -9.49 -4.93 5.23
C ASN A 128 -9.76 -5.49 3.82
N CYS A 129 -9.15 -4.90 2.78
CA CYS A 129 -9.41 -5.33 1.40
C CYS A 129 -8.24 -5.14 0.44
N LEU A 130 -8.29 -5.88 -0.67
CA LEU A 130 -7.55 -5.57 -1.90
C LEU A 130 -8.37 -4.55 -2.67
N VAL A 131 -7.73 -3.47 -3.08
CA VAL A 131 -8.27 -2.52 -4.04
C VAL A 131 -7.59 -2.78 -5.39
N THR A 132 -8.38 -3.13 -6.40
CA THR A 132 -7.91 -3.49 -7.75
C THR A 132 -8.93 -3.05 -8.81
N LYS A 133 -8.78 -3.47 -10.06
CA LYS A 133 -9.78 -3.33 -11.12
C LYS A 133 -10.52 -4.65 -11.33
N ASN A 134 -11.82 -4.57 -11.57
CA ASN A 134 -12.59 -5.73 -12.05
C ASN A 134 -12.34 -5.96 -13.55
N GLU A 135 -12.95 -7.01 -14.11
CA GLU A 135 -12.86 -7.37 -15.53
C GLU A 135 -13.27 -6.23 -16.50
N LYS A 136 -14.05 -5.26 -16.02
CA LYS A 136 -14.48 -4.09 -16.79
C LYS A 136 -13.54 -2.88 -16.63
N GLY A 137 -12.42 -3.04 -15.91
CA GLY A 137 -11.48 -1.97 -15.61
C GLY A 137 -11.92 -1.01 -14.51
N ASN A 138 -13.07 -1.26 -13.86
CA ASN A 138 -13.59 -0.39 -12.81
C ASN A 138 -12.96 -0.74 -11.46
N LEU A 139 -12.74 0.27 -10.62
CA LEU A 139 -12.26 0.08 -9.26
C LEU A 139 -13.16 -0.90 -8.48
N ALA A 140 -12.53 -1.86 -7.83
CA ALA A 140 -13.18 -2.93 -7.08
C ALA A 140 -12.46 -3.15 -5.75
N LYS A 141 -13.25 -3.53 -4.74
CA LYS A 141 -12.76 -3.95 -3.43
C LYS A 141 -13.00 -5.44 -3.27
N ILE A 142 -12.01 -6.16 -2.79
CA ILE A 142 -12.09 -7.57 -2.46
C ILE A 142 -11.74 -7.68 -0.99
N GLU A 143 -12.78 -7.80 -0.17
CA GLU A 143 -12.66 -7.89 1.27
C GLU A 143 -11.97 -9.19 1.66
N PHE A 144 -11.20 -9.14 2.74
CA PHE A 144 -10.50 -10.29 3.28
C PHE A 144 -11.05 -10.73 4.62
#